data_AF-A0A958JDZ0-F1
#
_entry.id   AF-A0A958JDZ0-F1
#
_cell.length_a   1.000
_cell.length_b   1.000
_cell.length_c   1.000
_cell.angle_alpha   90.00
_cell.angle_beta   90.00
_cell.angle_gamma   90.00
#
_symmetry.space_group_name_H-M   'P 1'
#
loop_
_entity.id
_entity.type
_entity.pdbx_description
1 polymer ?
#
loop_
_entity_poly.entity_id
_entity_poly.type
_entity_poly.pdbx_seq_one_letter_code
_entity_poly.pdbx_strand_id
1 'polypeptide(L)'
;QTMITSSSLILPSLLFALGIVVAFWITASLLSPLLGTRFLSFSWFSFKHLQQLSEQKKYNKAIEHLTNLQSAVEHGDFPSFPGLVLQALYLDFPIHTPELLAKVSHLHTDFLNAFIQIAHQRNCTVKNLPILEELFSDRSDLLYRALEARVARGRLEKKRSEKGKETPNWTRQEYQKKLDEVLDNLQTNTDSIRKQIDLAYKALSDATAEDSINETYH
;
A
#
# COMPACT_ATOMS: atom_id res chain seq x y z
N GLN A 1 16.09 22.34 39.65
CA GLN A 1 15.58 21.22 38.85
C GLN A 1 16.10 21.40 37.43
N THR A 2 17.24 20.79 37.10
CA THR A 2 17.87 20.90 35.78
C THR A 2 17.27 19.85 34.85
N MET A 3 16.55 20.30 33.82
CA MET A 3 16.08 19.45 32.73
C MET A 3 17.31 18.94 31.95
N ILE A 4 17.63 17.67 32.13
CA ILE A 4 18.62 16.97 31.29
C ILE A 4 17.91 16.58 30.00
N THR A 5 18.24 17.28 28.92
CA THR A 5 17.77 17.03 27.57
C THR A 5 18.25 15.65 27.09
N SER A 6 17.32 14.78 26.71
CA SER A 6 17.50 13.40 26.23
C SER A 6 18.22 13.25 24.88
N SER A 7 18.81 14.32 24.36
CA SER A 7 19.45 14.40 23.04
C SER A 7 20.84 13.75 22.97
N SER A 8 21.49 13.49 24.11
CA SER A 8 22.89 13.03 24.17
C SER A 8 23.08 11.52 23.94
N LEU A 9 22.01 10.73 23.97
CA LEU A 9 22.07 9.25 23.84
C LEU A 9 21.84 8.75 22.40
N ILE A 10 21.38 9.59 21.49
CA ILE A 10 21.01 9.20 20.10
C ILE A 10 22.25 9.18 19.18
N LEU A 11 23.21 10.08 19.43
CA LEU A 11 24.43 10.16 18.63
C LEU A 11 25.32 8.91 18.70
N PRO A 12 25.61 8.32 19.88
CA PRO A 12 26.49 7.16 19.97
C PRO A 12 25.87 5.89 19.38
N SER A 13 24.55 5.71 19.45
CA SER A 13 23.87 4.55 18.85
C SER A 13 23.86 4.61 17.32
N LEU A 14 23.69 5.81 16.74
CA LEU A 14 23.83 6.03 15.30
C LEU A 14 25.24 5.76 14.80
N LEU A 15 26.27 6.24 15.52
CA LEU A 15 27.67 5.99 15.17
C LEU A 15 28.02 4.50 15.26
N PHE A 16 27.48 3.79 16.26
CA PHE A 16 27.66 2.34 16.41
C PHE A 16 26.99 1.56 15.27
N ALA A 17 25.76 1.91 14.90
CA ALA A 17 25.06 1.30 13.77
C ALA A 17 25.82 1.56 12.45
N LEU A 18 26.31 2.77 12.23
CA LEU A 18 27.13 3.12 11.07
C LEU A 18 28.42 2.30 11.02
N GLY A 19 29.08 2.13 12.18
CA GLY A 19 30.29 1.32 12.32
C GLY A 19 30.07 -0.14 11.95
N ILE A 20 28.94 -0.74 12.36
CA ILE A 20 28.58 -2.12 12.00
C ILE A 20 28.36 -2.24 10.49
N VAL A 21 27.65 -1.29 9.87
CA VAL A 21 27.38 -1.31 8.43
C VAL A 21 28.68 -1.21 7.63
N VAL A 22 29.60 -0.33 8.03
CA VAL A 22 30.91 -0.16 7.38
C VAL A 22 31.78 -1.41 7.56
N ALA A 23 31.81 -1.99 8.77
CA ALA A 23 32.57 -3.22 9.03
C ALA A 23 32.05 -4.40 8.21
N PHE A 24 30.72 -4.53 8.10
CA PHE A 24 30.10 -5.55 7.25
C PHE A 24 30.43 -5.35 5.77
N TRP A 25 30.48 -4.10 5.31
CA TRP A 25 30.83 -3.77 3.93
C TRP A 25 32.30 -4.08 3.60
N ILE A 26 33.22 -3.71 4.49
CA ILE A 26 34.66 -3.99 4.34
C ILE A 26 34.92 -5.51 4.36
N THR A 27 34.33 -6.23 5.31
CA THR A 27 34.48 -7.70 5.39
C THR A 27 33.90 -8.39 4.16
N ALA A 28 32.71 -7.99 3.70
CA ALA A 28 32.13 -8.50 2.47
C ALA A 28 33.01 -8.20 1.23
N SER A 29 33.63 -7.03 1.16
CA SER A 29 34.54 -6.65 0.06
C SER A 29 35.83 -7.48 0.06
N LEU A 30 36.42 -7.75 1.23
CA LEU A 30 37.65 -8.52 1.37
C LEU A 30 37.46 -10.02 1.14
N LEU A 31 36.28 -10.56 1.47
CA LEU A 31 35.91 -11.96 1.23
C LEU A 31 35.35 -12.21 -0.18
N SER A 32 35.06 -11.15 -0.93
CA SER A 32 34.53 -11.23 -2.30
C SER A 32 35.40 -12.02 -3.31
N PRO A 33 36.75 -12.02 -3.24
CA PRO A 33 37.60 -12.83 -4.15
C PRO A 33 37.56 -14.33 -3.81
N LEU A 34 37.34 -14.68 -2.54
CA LEU A 34 37.34 -16.07 -2.04
C LEU A 34 36.00 -16.78 -2.23
N LEU A 35 34.89 -16.04 -2.15
CA LEU A 35 33.54 -16.59 -2.22
C LEU A 35 32.95 -16.65 -3.64
N GLY A 36 33.67 -16.11 -4.63
CA GLY A 36 33.22 -15.98 -6.01
C GLY A 36 32.01 -15.05 -6.15
N THR A 37 31.65 -14.73 -7.39
CA THR A 37 30.54 -13.82 -7.76
C THR A 37 29.15 -14.21 -7.22
N ARG A 38 29.04 -15.35 -6.51
CA ARG A 38 27.80 -15.84 -5.91
C ARG A 38 27.31 -15.01 -4.73
N PHE A 39 28.20 -14.36 -3.96
CA PHE A 39 27.78 -13.60 -2.77
C PHE A 39 27.03 -12.30 -3.12
N LEU A 40 27.36 -11.65 -4.23
CA LEU A 40 26.64 -10.46 -4.72
C LEU A 40 25.21 -10.80 -5.16
N SER A 41 24.98 -12.03 -5.65
CA SER A 41 23.65 -12.52 -6.02
C SER A 41 22.72 -12.71 -4.82
N PHE A 42 23.28 -12.96 -3.64
CA PHE A 42 22.53 -13.15 -2.40
C PHE A 42 21.86 -11.84 -1.95
N SER A 43 22.55 -10.69 -2.10
CA SER A 43 21.98 -9.39 -1.73
C SER A 43 20.70 -9.03 -2.51
N TRP A 44 20.65 -9.40 -3.81
CA TRP A 44 19.52 -9.06 -4.67
C TRP A 44 18.33 -10.00 -4.50
N PHE A 45 18.60 -11.29 -4.25
CA PHE A 45 17.56 -12.27 -3.92
C PHE A 45 16.90 -11.96 -2.58
N SER A 46 17.68 -11.57 -1.57
CA SER A 46 17.16 -11.14 -0.27
C SER A 46 16.32 -9.88 -0.37
N PHE A 47 16.70 -8.89 -1.18
CA PHE A 47 15.94 -7.64 -1.28
C PHE A 47 14.53 -7.82 -1.88
N LYS A 48 14.40 -8.61 -2.95
CA LYS A 48 13.08 -8.91 -3.55
C LYS A 48 12.17 -9.66 -2.59
N HIS A 49 12.73 -10.65 -1.88
CA HIS A 49 11.99 -11.42 -0.89
C HIS A 49 11.54 -10.53 0.29
N LEU A 50 12.41 -9.64 0.77
CA LEU A 50 12.07 -8.69 1.83
C LEU A 50 10.98 -7.70 1.39
N GLN A 51 11.01 -7.22 0.15
CA GLN A 51 9.97 -6.35 -0.38
C GLN A 51 8.62 -7.08 -0.46
N GLN A 52 8.61 -8.34 -0.92
CA GLN A 52 7.39 -9.15 -0.96
C GLN A 52 6.82 -9.42 0.45
N LEU A 53 7.68 -9.69 1.44
CA LEU A 53 7.26 -9.85 2.83
C LEU A 53 6.70 -8.55 3.41
N SER A 54 7.28 -7.40 3.06
CA SER A 54 6.78 -6.09 3.49
C SER A 54 5.38 -5.83 2.94
N GLU A 55 5.15 -6.07 1.65
CA GLU A 55 3.83 -5.89 1.04
C GLU A 55 2.79 -6.87 1.61
N GLN A 56 3.17 -8.13 1.82
CA GLN A 56 2.29 -9.10 2.46
C GLN A 56 1.91 -8.68 3.88
N LYS A 57 2.87 -8.13 4.64
CA LYS A 57 2.62 -7.61 5.99
C LYS A 57 1.64 -6.43 5.98
N LYS A 58 1.80 -5.50 5.05
CA LYS A 58 0.89 -4.36 4.89
C LYS A 58 -0.52 -4.82 4.49
N TYR A 59 -0.63 -5.75 3.55
CA TYR A 59 -1.90 -6.36 3.16
C TYR A 59 -2.58 -7.05 4.35
N ASN A 60 -1.85 -7.88 5.09
CA ASN A 60 -2.40 -8.55 6.28
C ASN A 60 -2.86 -7.54 7.34
N LYS A 61 -2.12 -6.44 7.51
CA LYS A 61 -2.51 -5.35 8.41
C LYS A 61 -3.80 -4.66 7.94
N ALA A 62 -3.97 -4.45 6.64
CA ALA A 62 -5.21 -3.89 6.09
C ALA A 62 -6.42 -4.82 6.33
N ILE A 63 -6.24 -6.14 6.16
CA ILE A 63 -7.27 -7.12 6.54
C ILE A 63 -7.61 -7.02 8.01
N GLU A 64 -6.62 -7.00 8.90
CA GLU A 64 -6.83 -6.88 10.34
C GLU A 64 -7.65 -5.63 10.67
N HIS A 65 -7.33 -4.49 10.06
CA HIS A 65 -8.11 -3.27 10.21
C HIS A 65 -9.53 -3.38 9.65
N LEU A 66 -9.74 -4.07 8.54
CA LEU A 66 -11.08 -4.32 7.99
C LEU A 66 -11.91 -5.21 8.91
N THR A 67 -11.33 -6.28 9.46
CA THR A 67 -12.00 -7.15 10.43
C THR A 67 -12.35 -6.39 11.70
N ASN A 68 -11.45 -5.53 12.19
CA ASN A 68 -11.73 -4.67 13.33
C ASN A 68 -12.85 -3.67 13.02
N LEU A 69 -12.88 -3.10 11.81
CA LEU A 69 -13.96 -2.23 11.36
C LEU A 69 -15.29 -2.99 11.36
N GLN A 70 -15.36 -4.16 10.75
CA GLN A 70 -16.56 -5.00 10.70
C GLN A 70 -17.05 -5.38 12.11
N SER A 71 -16.14 -5.77 13.00
CA SER A 71 -16.49 -6.08 14.39
C SER A 71 -17.03 -4.84 15.11
N ALA A 72 -16.42 -3.68 14.94
CA ALA A 72 -16.91 -2.43 15.55
C ALA A 72 -18.33 -2.07 15.05
N VAL A 73 -18.61 -2.32 13.77
CA VAL A 73 -19.93 -2.16 13.14
C VAL A 73 -20.96 -3.15 13.71
N GLU A 74 -20.59 -4.40 13.93
CA GLU A 74 -21.47 -5.39 14.56
C GLU A 74 -21.88 -5.01 16.00
N HIS A 75 -20.99 -4.34 16.74
CA HIS A 75 -21.24 -3.90 18.12
C HIS A 75 -21.88 -2.51 18.21
N GLY A 76 -22.17 -1.86 17.08
CA GLY A 76 -22.76 -0.51 17.02
C GLY A 76 -21.78 0.64 17.30
N ASP A 77 -20.52 0.33 17.60
CA ASP A 77 -19.45 1.30 17.83
C ASP A 77 -18.78 1.66 16.49
N PHE A 78 -19.44 2.49 15.69
CA PHE A 78 -18.79 2.99 14.48
C PHE A 78 -17.60 3.87 14.87
N PRO A 79 -16.37 3.58 14.39
CA PRO A 79 -15.19 4.33 14.78
C PRO A 79 -15.36 5.81 14.44
N SER A 80 -15.10 6.66 15.43
CA SER A 80 -15.23 8.12 15.35
C SER A 80 -14.14 8.81 14.52
N PHE A 81 -13.17 8.05 14.01
CA PHE A 81 -12.07 8.58 13.19
C PHE A 81 -12.05 7.99 11.76
N PRO A 82 -12.14 8.85 10.71
CA PRO A 82 -12.03 8.42 9.32
C PRO A 82 -10.65 7.80 8.99
N GLY A 83 -9.62 8.16 9.78
CA GLY A 83 -8.28 7.59 9.64
C GLY A 83 -8.21 6.08 9.92
N LEU A 84 -9.10 5.54 10.77
CA LEU A 84 -9.17 4.10 11.03
C LEU A 84 -9.82 3.35 9.86
N VAL A 85 -10.81 3.97 9.23
CA VAL A 85 -11.46 3.46 8.03
C VAL A 85 -10.48 3.40 6.86
N LEU A 86 -9.67 4.45 6.67
CA LEU A 86 -8.64 4.46 5.63
C LEU A 86 -7.53 3.41 5.85
N GLN A 87 -7.27 3.00 7.10
CA GLN A 87 -6.29 1.95 7.41
C GLN A 87 -6.77 0.54 7.05
N ALA A 88 -8.09 0.34 6.88
CA ALA A 88 -8.67 -0.90 6.39
C ALA A 88 -8.47 -1.11 4.88
N LEU A 89 -7.96 -0.08 4.17
CA LEU A 89 -7.68 -0.16 2.75
C LEU A 89 -6.22 -0.41 2.46
N TYR A 90 -5.99 -1.22 1.43
CA TYR A 90 -4.69 -1.37 0.82
C TYR A 90 -4.64 -0.54 -0.47
N LEU A 91 -4.05 0.66 -0.36
CA LEU A 91 -3.87 1.64 -1.45
C LEU A 91 -2.41 1.79 -1.90
N ASP A 92 -1.55 0.88 -1.46
CA ASP A 92 -0.18 0.80 -1.97
C ASP A 92 -0.15 0.15 -3.36
N PHE A 93 1.05 0.06 -3.95
CA PHE A 93 1.28 -0.41 -5.30
C PHE A 93 1.94 -1.82 -5.35
N PRO A 94 1.16 -2.90 -5.27
CA PRO A 94 1.66 -4.28 -5.25
C PRO A 94 1.96 -4.78 -6.67
N ILE A 95 3.13 -4.48 -7.23
CA ILE A 95 3.45 -4.83 -8.64
C ILE A 95 4.00 -6.26 -8.82
N HIS A 96 3.85 -7.12 -7.83
CA HIS A 96 4.70 -8.32 -7.76
C HIS A 96 4.00 -9.60 -8.20
N THR A 97 2.73 -9.79 -7.90
CA THR A 97 2.00 -11.01 -8.27
C THR A 97 0.54 -10.74 -8.61
N PRO A 98 -0.02 -11.43 -9.63
CA PRO A 98 -1.44 -11.32 -9.98
C PRO A 98 -2.35 -11.82 -8.85
N GLU A 99 -1.88 -12.77 -8.04
CA GLU A 99 -2.59 -13.29 -6.87
C GLU A 99 -2.82 -12.22 -5.81
N LEU A 100 -1.83 -11.35 -5.57
CA LEU A 100 -1.99 -10.24 -4.62
C LEU A 100 -2.95 -9.18 -5.16
N LEU A 101 -2.97 -8.94 -6.47
CA LEU A 101 -3.95 -8.03 -7.10
C LEU A 101 -5.40 -8.52 -6.89
N ALA A 102 -5.65 -9.80 -7.12
CA ALA A 102 -6.97 -10.39 -6.89
C ALA A 102 -7.41 -10.26 -5.43
N LYS A 103 -6.48 -10.50 -4.49
CA LYS A 103 -6.70 -10.31 -3.05
C LYS A 103 -7.03 -8.85 -2.68
N VAL A 104 -6.33 -7.89 -3.27
CA VAL A 104 -6.58 -6.46 -3.06
C VAL A 104 -7.94 -6.05 -3.61
N SER A 105 -8.30 -6.52 -4.80
CA SER A 105 -9.63 -6.28 -5.38
C SER A 105 -10.74 -6.84 -4.48
N HIS A 106 -10.57 -8.06 -3.95
CA HIS A 106 -11.53 -8.64 -3.01
C HIS A 106 -11.64 -7.81 -1.72
N LEU A 107 -10.51 -7.35 -1.17
CA LEU A 107 -10.49 -6.48 0.00
C LEU A 107 -11.26 -5.17 -0.24
N HIS A 108 -11.15 -4.57 -1.44
CA HIS A 108 -11.91 -3.36 -1.78
C HIS A 108 -13.42 -3.63 -1.83
N THR A 109 -13.84 -4.77 -2.38
CA THR A 109 -15.25 -5.20 -2.36
C THR A 109 -15.75 -5.42 -0.93
N ASP A 110 -14.99 -6.11 -0.08
CA ASP A 110 -15.36 -6.33 1.31
C ASP A 110 -15.48 -5.02 2.10
N PHE A 111 -14.61 -4.06 1.80
CA PHE A 111 -14.68 -2.71 2.36
C PHE A 111 -15.95 -1.96 1.94
N LEU A 112 -16.34 -2.01 0.66
CA LEU A 112 -17.60 -1.43 0.19
C LEU A 112 -18.80 -2.08 0.87
N ASN A 113 -18.80 -3.40 1.01
CA ASN A 113 -19.85 -4.14 1.70
C ASN A 113 -19.98 -3.71 3.16
N ALA A 114 -18.86 -3.52 3.87
CA ALA A 114 -18.88 -2.99 5.23
C ALA A 114 -19.51 -1.58 5.28
N PHE A 115 -19.18 -0.71 4.32
CA PHE A 115 -19.79 0.62 4.19
C PHE A 115 -21.31 0.57 3.99
N ILE A 116 -21.79 -0.36 3.16
CA ILE A 116 -23.23 -0.57 2.93
C ILE A 116 -23.91 -1.02 4.22
N GLN A 117 -23.31 -1.95 4.96
CA GLN A 117 -23.84 -2.44 6.24
C GLN A 117 -23.94 -1.30 7.26
N ILE A 118 -22.91 -0.46 7.37
CA ILE A 118 -22.92 0.73 8.24
C ILE A 118 -24.06 1.67 7.84
N ALA A 119 -24.18 1.97 6.55
CA ALA A 119 -25.21 2.86 6.03
C ALA A 119 -26.62 2.35 6.39
N HIS A 120 -26.84 1.04 6.22
CA HIS A 120 -28.09 0.38 6.56
C HIS A 120 -28.39 0.43 8.06
N GLN A 121 -27.42 0.10 8.91
CA GLN A 121 -27.59 0.18 10.38
C GLN A 121 -27.91 1.61 10.85
N ARG A 122 -27.41 2.62 10.13
CA ARG A 122 -27.63 4.04 10.42
C ARG A 122 -28.79 4.66 9.65
N ASN A 123 -29.61 3.85 8.98
CA ASN A 123 -30.75 4.29 8.17
C ASN A 123 -30.42 5.45 7.20
N CYS A 124 -29.21 5.46 6.66
CA CYS A 124 -28.72 6.55 5.82
C CYS A 124 -28.27 6.04 4.45
N THR A 125 -28.19 6.94 3.47
CA THR A 125 -27.78 6.59 2.11
C THR A 125 -26.45 7.25 1.76
N VAL A 126 -25.44 6.43 1.43
CA VAL A 126 -24.13 6.90 0.98
C VAL A 126 -24.18 7.18 -0.53
N LYS A 127 -24.49 8.42 -0.91
CA LYS A 127 -24.74 8.82 -2.31
C LYS A 127 -23.54 8.59 -3.24
N ASN A 128 -22.33 8.64 -2.73
CA ASN A 128 -21.10 8.50 -3.51
C ASN A 128 -20.52 7.08 -3.53
N LEU A 129 -21.26 6.08 -3.04
CA LEU A 129 -20.86 4.68 -3.11
C LEU A 129 -20.60 4.18 -4.55
N PRO A 130 -21.43 4.52 -5.57
CA PRO A 130 -21.15 4.11 -6.95
C PRO A 130 -19.84 4.69 -7.50
N ILE A 131 -19.48 5.90 -7.08
CA ILE A 131 -18.23 6.55 -7.47
C ILE A 131 -17.05 5.80 -6.84
N LEU A 132 -17.17 5.35 -5.59
CA LEU A 132 -16.14 4.54 -4.94
C LEU A 132 -15.95 3.19 -5.63
N GLU A 133 -17.05 2.54 -6.02
CA GLU A 133 -17.00 1.28 -6.77
C GLU A 133 -16.26 1.45 -8.11
N GLU A 134 -16.60 2.48 -8.88
CA GLU A 134 -15.91 2.83 -10.13
C GLU A 134 -14.41 3.09 -9.87
N LEU A 135 -14.08 3.88 -8.86
CA LEU A 135 -12.68 4.17 -8.50
C LEU A 135 -11.89 2.91 -8.10
N PHE A 136 -12.50 1.96 -7.39
CA PHE A 136 -11.84 0.69 -7.04
C PHE A 136 -11.70 -0.24 -8.25
N SER A 137 -12.67 -0.24 -9.16
CA SER A 137 -12.57 -0.95 -10.44
C SER A 137 -11.42 -0.38 -11.29
N ASP A 138 -11.39 0.94 -11.50
CA ASP A 138 -10.33 1.65 -12.21
C ASP A 138 -8.96 1.38 -11.59
N ARG A 139 -8.90 1.36 -10.25
CA ARG A 139 -7.68 1.04 -9.53
C ARG A 139 -7.18 -0.36 -9.88
N SER A 140 -8.05 -1.37 -9.85
CA SER A 140 -7.70 -2.74 -10.20
C SER A 140 -7.15 -2.82 -11.62
N ASP A 141 -7.80 -2.18 -12.58
CA ASP A 141 -7.35 -2.11 -13.97
C ASP A 141 -5.97 -1.45 -14.13
N LEU A 142 -5.74 -0.33 -13.44
CA LEU A 142 -4.45 0.36 -13.42
C LEU A 142 -3.34 -0.52 -12.82
N LEU A 143 -3.64 -1.24 -11.74
CA LEU A 143 -2.70 -2.19 -11.13
C LEU A 143 -2.35 -3.36 -12.08
N TYR A 144 -3.32 -3.89 -12.81
CA TYR A 144 -3.09 -4.91 -13.83
C TYR A 144 -2.21 -4.39 -14.97
N ARG A 145 -2.54 -3.21 -15.53
CA ARG A 145 -1.74 -2.59 -16.60
C ARG A 145 -0.29 -2.34 -16.18
N ALA A 146 -0.09 -1.89 -14.95
CA ALA A 146 1.24 -1.73 -14.36
C ALA A 146 2.02 -3.04 -14.30
N LEU A 147 1.38 -4.11 -13.82
CA LEU A 147 1.99 -5.44 -13.74
C LEU A 147 2.36 -5.95 -15.13
N GLU A 148 1.45 -5.84 -16.10
CA GLU A 148 1.68 -6.23 -17.50
C GLU A 148 2.86 -5.46 -18.12
N ALA A 149 2.90 -4.14 -17.96
CA ALA A 149 3.99 -3.31 -18.48
C ALA A 149 5.34 -3.73 -17.89
N ARG A 150 5.38 -4.02 -16.58
CA ARG A 150 6.59 -4.50 -15.89
C ARG A 150 7.03 -5.88 -16.38
N VAL A 151 6.09 -6.82 -16.51
CA VAL A 151 6.37 -8.18 -17.01
C VAL A 151 6.84 -8.14 -18.46
N ALA A 152 6.20 -7.34 -19.32
CA ALA A 152 6.58 -7.17 -20.72
C ALA A 152 8.00 -6.63 -20.85
N ARG A 153 8.34 -5.58 -20.08
CA ARG A 153 9.71 -5.04 -20.02
C ARG A 153 10.72 -6.10 -19.58
N GLY A 154 10.44 -6.82 -18.49
CA GLY A 154 11.33 -7.88 -18.00
C GLY A 154 11.54 -9.02 -19.00
N ARG A 155 10.49 -9.43 -19.72
CA ARG A 155 10.58 -10.43 -20.80
C ARG A 155 11.42 -9.94 -21.97
N LEU A 156 11.28 -8.68 -22.37
CA LEU A 156 12.08 -8.08 -23.43
C LEU A 156 13.56 -8.01 -23.06
N GLU A 157 13.88 -7.50 -21.87
CA GLU A 157 15.24 -7.37 -21.36
C GLU A 157 15.91 -8.75 -21.28
N LYS A 158 15.22 -9.76 -20.73
CA LYS A 158 15.70 -11.14 -20.68
C LYS A 158 15.99 -11.70 -22.07
N LYS A 159 15.03 -11.61 -23.00
CA LYS A 159 15.16 -12.13 -24.37
C LYS A 159 16.31 -11.47 -25.15
N ARG A 160 16.60 -10.19 -24.92
CA ARG A 160 17.72 -9.50 -25.59
C ARG A 160 19.05 -9.84 -24.94
N SER A 161 19.10 -9.91 -23.61
CA SER A 161 20.28 -10.36 -22.85
C SER A 161 20.70 -11.78 -23.24
N GLU A 162 19.76 -12.71 -23.39
CA GLU A 162 20.02 -14.08 -23.86
C GLU A 162 20.62 -14.12 -25.27
N LYS A 163 20.37 -13.08 -26.08
CA LYS A 163 20.92 -12.94 -27.44
C LYS A 163 22.21 -12.09 -27.47
N GLY A 164 22.75 -11.70 -26.31
CA GLY A 164 23.90 -10.80 -26.21
C GLY A 164 23.66 -9.40 -26.79
N LYS A 165 22.39 -8.99 -26.94
CA LYS A 165 22.02 -7.68 -27.49
C LYS A 165 21.54 -6.77 -26.37
N GLU A 166 21.93 -5.51 -26.42
CA GLU A 166 21.36 -4.51 -25.53
C GLU A 166 19.95 -4.09 -25.97
N THR A 167 19.15 -3.66 -25.00
CA THR A 167 17.87 -3.01 -25.27
C THR A 167 18.14 -1.56 -25.67
N PRO A 168 17.65 -1.09 -26.84
CA PRO A 168 17.82 0.29 -27.26
C PRO A 168 17.30 1.27 -26.20
N ASN A 169 18.00 2.39 -26.03
CA ASN A 169 17.65 3.38 -25.02
C ASN A 169 16.25 3.97 -25.23
N TRP A 170 15.85 4.22 -26.50
CA TRP A 170 14.50 4.71 -26.82
C TRP A 170 13.41 3.75 -26.32
N THR A 171 13.63 2.43 -26.44
CA THR A 171 12.68 1.42 -25.98
C THR A 171 12.58 1.43 -24.45
N ARG A 172 13.71 1.52 -23.74
CA ARG A 172 13.72 1.62 -22.27
C ARG A 172 12.96 2.86 -21.79
N GLN A 173 13.18 4.00 -22.45
CA GLN A 173 12.49 5.25 -22.13
C GLN A 173 10.98 5.16 -22.38
N GLU A 174 10.54 4.51 -23.46
CA GLU A 174 9.11 4.35 -23.74
C GLU A 174 8.40 3.50 -22.68
N TYR A 175 9.01 2.37 -22.27
CA TYR A 175 8.45 1.55 -21.18
C TYR A 175 8.46 2.27 -19.84
N GLN A 176 9.52 3.06 -19.55
CA GLN A 176 9.59 3.85 -18.34
C GLN A 176 8.49 4.91 -18.32
N LYS A 177 8.31 5.65 -19.42
CA LYS A 177 7.25 6.65 -19.56
C LYS A 177 5.86 6.04 -19.34
N LYS A 178 5.56 4.91 -19.96
CA LYS A 178 4.28 4.20 -19.76
C LYS A 178 4.07 3.78 -18.30
N LEU A 179 5.12 3.33 -17.63
CA LEU A 179 5.05 2.94 -16.22
C LEU A 179 4.84 4.16 -15.30
N ASP A 180 5.51 5.27 -15.60
CA ASP A 180 5.36 6.53 -14.89
C ASP A 180 3.95 7.12 -15.07
N GLU A 181 3.39 7.06 -16.29
CA GLU A 181 2.00 7.46 -16.58
C GLU A 181 0.99 6.62 -15.77
N VAL A 182 1.17 5.29 -15.70
CA VAL A 182 0.29 4.43 -14.90
C VAL A 182 0.44 4.71 -13.40
N LEU A 183 1.66 4.99 -12.92
CA LEU A 183 1.93 5.36 -11.53
C LEU A 183 1.25 6.68 -11.14
N ASP A 184 1.31 7.68 -12.01
CA ASP A 184 0.67 8.98 -11.79
C ASP A 184 -0.86 8.86 -11.75
N ASN A 185 -1.43 8.05 -12.65
CA ASN A 185 -2.86 7.73 -12.64
C ASN A 185 -3.29 7.00 -11.36
N LEU A 186 -2.46 6.07 -10.86
CA LEU A 186 -2.72 5.38 -9.59
C LEU A 186 -2.66 6.31 -8.39
N GLN A 187 -1.75 7.28 -8.40
CA GLN A 187 -1.68 8.29 -7.35
C GLN A 187 -2.93 9.18 -7.37
N THR A 188 -3.32 9.67 -8.54
CA THR A 188 -4.54 10.46 -8.74
C THR A 188 -5.79 9.69 -8.30
N ASN A 189 -5.88 8.41 -8.64
CA ASN A 189 -6.94 7.51 -8.20
C ASN A 189 -6.93 7.32 -6.66
N THR A 190 -5.75 7.15 -6.05
CA THR A 190 -5.60 7.06 -4.58
C THR A 190 -6.15 8.29 -3.87
N ASP A 191 -5.81 9.48 -4.36
CA ASP A 191 -6.26 10.73 -3.76
C ASP A 191 -7.78 10.94 -3.96
N SER A 192 -8.31 10.50 -5.11
CA SER A 192 -9.75 10.49 -5.39
C SER A 192 -10.51 9.55 -4.45
N ILE A 193 -10.01 8.32 -4.24
CA ILE A 193 -10.58 7.36 -3.28
C ILE A 193 -10.60 7.95 -1.88
N ARG A 194 -9.47 8.51 -1.42
CA ARG A 194 -9.39 9.13 -0.09
C ARG A 194 -10.42 10.24 0.11
N LYS A 195 -10.56 11.12 -0.88
CA LYS A 195 -11.54 12.20 -0.86
C LYS A 195 -12.98 11.66 -0.81
N GLN A 196 -13.30 10.67 -1.62
CA GLN A 196 -14.65 10.09 -1.63
C GLN A 196 -14.97 9.33 -0.34
N ILE A 197 -14.01 8.65 0.27
CA ILE A 197 -14.20 8.01 1.57
C ILE A 197 -14.44 9.04 2.66
N ASP A 198 -13.70 10.15 2.68
CA ASP A 198 -13.93 11.22 3.65
C ASP A 198 -15.35 11.81 3.52
N LEU A 199 -15.84 12.00 2.29
CA LEU A 199 -17.21 12.43 2.03
C LEU A 199 -18.25 11.38 2.47
N ALA A 200 -18.01 10.11 2.17
CA ALA A 200 -18.89 9.01 2.57
C ALA A 200 -18.96 8.90 4.10
N TYR A 201 -17.81 8.98 4.76
CA TYR A 201 -17.69 8.93 6.20
C TYR A 201 -18.41 10.10 6.88
N LYS A 202 -18.25 11.33 6.39
CA LYS A 202 -18.98 12.50 6.89
C LYS A 202 -20.49 12.32 6.82
N ALA A 203 -21.00 11.83 5.69
CA ALA A 203 -22.42 11.54 5.54
C ALA A 203 -22.91 10.51 6.57
N LEU A 204 -22.10 9.49 6.86
CA LEU A 204 -22.41 8.47 7.88
C LEU A 204 -22.34 9.03 9.31
N SER A 205 -21.41 9.95 9.61
CA SER A 205 -21.27 10.55 10.94
C SER A 205 -22.38 11.55 11.24
N ASP A 206 -22.77 12.35 10.26
CA ASP A 206 -23.79 13.40 10.44
C ASP A 206 -25.18 12.78 10.68
N ALA A 207 -25.48 11.65 10.04
CA ALA A 207 -26.71 10.89 10.28
C ALA A 207 -26.87 10.42 11.74
N THR A 208 -25.77 10.26 12.49
CA THR A 208 -25.83 9.85 13.91
C THR A 208 -26.22 11.01 14.82
N ALA A 209 -25.91 12.24 14.41
CA ALA A 209 -26.18 13.42 15.21
C ALA A 209 -27.68 13.76 15.21
N GLU A 210 -28.36 13.60 14.07
CA GLU A 210 -29.81 13.90 13.96
C GLU A 210 -30.69 12.97 14.80
N ASP A 211 -30.39 11.67 14.87
CA ASP A 211 -31.17 10.72 15.70
C ASP A 211 -31.00 11.01 17.21
N SER A 212 -29.81 11.42 17.66
CA SER A 212 -29.56 11.76 19.08
C SER A 212 -30.29 13.02 19.56
N ILE A 213 -30.54 13.97 18.65
CA ILE A 213 -31.25 15.22 18.96
C ILE A 213 -32.75 14.95 19.10
N ASN A 214 -33.32 14.05 18.30
CA ASN A 214 -34.75 13.72 18.36
C ASN A 214 -35.12 12.87 19.60
N GLU A 215 -34.19 12.06 20.15
CA GLU A 215 -34.44 11.32 21.39
C GLU A 215 -34.31 12.16 22.67
N THR A 216 -33.61 13.31 22.64
CA THR A 216 -33.40 14.15 23.84
C THR A 216 -34.61 15.07 24.15
N TYR A 217 -35.55 15.23 23.22
CA TYR A 217 -36.74 16.10 23.37
C TYR A 217 -38.07 15.35 23.46
N HIS A 218 -38.05 14.05 23.75
CA HIS A 218 -39.23 13.23 24.06
C HIS A 218 -39.16 12.64 25.47
#